data_AF-A0A2T2RRT8-F1
#
_entry.id   AF-A0A2T2RRT8-F1
#
_cell.length_a   1.000
_cell.length_b   1.000
_cell.length_c   1.000
_cell.angle_alpha   90.00
_cell.angle_beta   90.00
_cell.angle_gamma   90.00
#
_symmetry.space_group_name_H-M   'P 1'
#
loop_
_entity.id
_entity.type
_entity.pdbx_description
1 polymer ?
#
loop_
_entity_poly.entity_id
_entity_poly.type
_entity_poly.pdbx_seq_one_letter_code
_entity_poly.pdbx_strand_id
1 'polypeptide(L)' 'LRHQFSLVRERNDAEIINYYGKENVETVYGKAGSGFVEDFYCFHKGTLPVYKNRLVLEVKFAMNDYGIH' A
#
# COMPACT_ATOMS: atom_id res chain seq x y z
N LEU A 1 -12.11 14.12 6.86
CA LEU A 1 -12.15 14.55 5.45
C LEU A 1 -10.82 15.12 4.92
N ARG A 2 -10.01 15.85 5.72
CA ARG A 2 -8.72 16.43 5.26
C ARG A 2 -7.75 15.44 4.59
N HIS A 3 -7.78 14.16 4.99
CA HIS A 3 -6.87 13.13 4.51
C HIS A 3 -7.22 12.54 3.14
N GLN A 4 -8.48 12.68 2.69
CA GLN A 4 -8.90 12.21 1.37
C GLN A 4 -8.39 13.10 0.24
N PHE A 5 -7.99 14.34 0.55
CA PHE A 5 -7.60 15.38 -0.42
C PHE A 5 -6.11 15.76 -0.36
N SER A 6 -5.27 14.97 0.33
CA SER A 6 -3.82 15.19 0.38
C SER A 6 -3.11 14.33 -0.67
N LEU A 7 -2.20 14.94 -1.44
CA LEU A 7 -1.30 14.24 -2.37
C LEU A 7 -0.28 13.35 -1.63
N VAL A 8 0.09 13.74 -0.41
CA VAL A 8 0.96 12.93 0.47
C VAL A 8 0.08 12.19 1.47
N ARG A 9 -0.03 10.87 1.30
CA ARG A 9 -0.81 9.97 2.16
C ARG A 9 0.01 9.26 3.23
N GLU A 10 1.27 9.65 3.39
CA GLU A 10 2.10 9.09 4.46
C GLU A 10 1.46 9.36 5.82
N ARG A 11 1.31 8.29 6.61
CA ARG A 11 0.80 8.32 7.98
C ARG A 11 1.75 7.53 8.85
N ASN A 12 1.84 7.92 10.12
CA ASN A 12 2.58 7.16 11.09
C ASN A 12 1.85 5.82 11.35
N ASP A 13 2.60 4.72 11.42
CA ASP A 13 2.07 3.40 11.77
C ASP A 13 1.19 3.43 13.02
N ALA A 14 1.60 4.17 14.05
CA ALA A 14 0.85 4.28 15.29
C ALA A 14 -0.53 4.91 15.06
N GLU A 15 -0.64 5.92 14.18
CA GLU A 15 -1.93 6.53 13.84
C GLU A 15 -2.84 5.54 13.10
N ILE A 16 -2.27 4.79 12.14
CA ILE A 16 -2.99 3.76 11.39
C ILE A 16 -3.48 2.67 12.34
N ILE A 17 -2.59 2.12 13.18
CA ILE A 17 -2.92 1.05 14.13
C ILE A 17 -3.96 1.53 15.16
N ASN A 18 -3.84 2.75 15.66
CA ASN A 18 -4.81 3.31 16.61
C ASN A 18 -6.20 3.49 15.99
N TYR A 19 -6.28 3.80 14.70
CA TYR A 19 -7.55 4.00 14.00
C TYR A 19 -8.18 2.68 13.53
N TYR A 20 -7.40 1.80 12.91
CA TYR A 20 -7.90 0.57 12.29
C TYR A 20 -7.85 -0.65 13.20
N GLY A 21 -7.09 -0.63 14.30
CA GLY A 21 -6.82 -1.82 15.10
C GLY A 21 -5.67 -2.65 14.54
N LYS A 22 -4.83 -3.20 15.42
CA LYS A 22 -3.64 -3.98 15.05
C LYS A 22 -4.02 -5.29 14.33
N GLU A 23 -5.15 -5.86 14.71
CA GLU A 23 -5.72 -7.08 14.15
C GLU A 23 -6.18 -6.95 12.69
N ASN A 24 -6.37 -5.73 12.21
CA ASN A 24 -6.75 -5.45 10.83
C ASN A 24 -5.55 -5.06 9.94
N VAL A 25 -4.32 -5.16 10.48
CA VAL A 25 -3.09 -4.93 9.72
C VAL A 25 -2.57 -6.26 9.18
N GLU A 26 -2.71 -6.44 7.87
CA GLU A 26 -2.32 -7.66 7.19
C GLU A 26 -0.94 -7.56 6.52
N THR A 27 -0.21 -8.68 6.51
CA THR A 27 1.06 -8.78 5.78
C THR A 27 0.88 -9.66 4.56
N VAL A 28 1.00 -9.06 3.37
CA VAL A 28 0.86 -9.77 2.10
C VAL A 28 2.22 -10.31 1.65
N TYR A 29 2.31 -11.62 1.42
CA TYR A 29 3.50 -12.29 0.90
C TYR A 29 3.10 -13.49 0.03
N GLY A 30 4.01 -13.88 -0.87
CA GLY A 30 3.80 -14.99 -1.79
C GLY A 30 5.10 -15.42 -2.47
N LYS A 31 5.03 -16.51 -3.21
CA LYS A 31 6.15 -16.96 -4.06
C LYS A 31 6.27 -16.06 -5.29
N ALA A 32 7.42 -16.11 -5.96
CA ALA A 32 7.57 -15.43 -7.25
C ALA A 32 6.49 -15.92 -8.23
N GLY A 33 5.84 -14.97 -8.94
CA GLY A 33 4.68 -15.24 -9.78
C GLY A 33 3.33 -15.15 -9.06
N SER A 34 3.31 -15.00 -7.73
CA SER A 34 2.10 -14.57 -7.00
C SER A 34 1.91 -13.06 -7.12
N GLY A 35 0.65 -12.63 -7.10
CA GLY A 35 0.27 -11.22 -7.10
C GLY A 35 -0.97 -11.00 -6.22
N PHE A 36 -1.26 -9.73 -5.95
CA PHE A 36 -2.46 -9.29 -5.27
C PHE A 36 -2.98 -8.04 -5.95
N VAL A 37 -4.23 -7.69 -5.65
CA VAL A 37 -4.87 -6.46 -6.10
C VAL A 37 -5.28 -5.68 -4.87
N GLU A 38 -5.09 -4.38 -4.90
CA GLU A 38 -5.46 -3.47 -3.83
C GLU A 38 -6.32 -2.33 -4.36
N ASP A 39 -7.08 -1.73 -3.44
CA ASP A 39 -7.74 -0.45 -3.69
C ASP A 39 -6.72 0.68 -3.49
N PHE A 40 -6.73 1.71 -4.34
CA PHE A 40 -5.83 2.86 -4.22
C PHE A 40 -6.01 3.67 -2.93
N TYR A 41 -7.14 3.52 -2.23
CA TYR A 41 -7.39 4.12 -0.92
C TYR A 41 -6.77 3.31 0.23
N CYS A 42 -6.28 2.10 -0.02
CA CYS A 42 -5.64 1.27 1.00
C CYS A 42 -4.33 1.91 1.47
N PHE A 43 -4.12 1.93 2.79
CA PHE A 43 -2.80 2.24 3.34
C PHE A 43 -1.95 0.98 3.30
N HIS A 44 -0.89 1.01 2.50
CA HIS A 44 0.11 -0.05 2.45
C HIS A 44 1.52 0.55 2.52
N LYS A 45 2.50 -0.29 2.84
CA LYS A 45 3.91 0.05 2.73
C LYS A 45 4.77 -1.17 2.45
N GLY A 46 5.86 -0.98 1.74
CA GLY A 46 6.89 -2.01 1.59
C GLY A 46 7.72 -2.16 2.86
N THR A 47 7.91 -3.40 3.32
CA THR A 47 8.88 -3.73 4.37
C THR A 47 10.28 -3.92 3.79
N LEU A 48 11.33 -3.62 4.55
CA LEU A 48 12.70 -3.84 4.09
C LEU A 48 12.96 -5.35 3.85
N PRO A 49 13.60 -5.74 2.74
CA PRO A 49 13.98 -7.12 2.51
C PRO A 49 15.08 -7.54 3.50
N VAL A 50 14.88 -8.66 4.20
CA VAL A 50 15.83 -9.15 5.22
C VAL A 50 16.78 -10.21 4.66
N TYR A 51 16.30 -11.10 3.78
CA TYR A 51 17.05 -12.31 3.39
C TYR A 51 17.57 -12.31 1.95
N LYS A 52 16.83 -11.68 1.03
CA LYS A 52 17.15 -11.65 -0.40
C LYS A 52 16.46 -10.48 -1.07
N ASN A 53 16.97 -10.11 -2.25
CA ASN A 53 16.33 -9.11 -3.10
C ASN A 53 14.90 -9.52 -3.44
N ARG A 54 13.99 -8.55 -3.40
CA ARG A 54 12.57 -8.71 -3.70
C ARG A 54 12.19 -7.73 -4.80
N LEU A 55 11.89 -8.26 -5.99
CA LEU A 55 11.35 -7.47 -7.10
C LEU A 55 9.83 -7.52 -7.07
N VAL A 56 9.18 -6.38 -7.27
CA VAL A 56 7.72 -6.22 -7.37
C VAL A 56 7.42 -5.49 -8.68
N LEU A 57 6.46 -5.98 -9.44
CA LEU A 57 5.90 -5.29 -10.59
C LEU A 57 4.53 -4.74 -10.18
N GLU A 58 4.33 -3.44 -10.38
CA GLU A 58 3.07 -2.77 -10.13
C GLU A 58 2.44 -2.31 -11.45
N VAL A 59 1.14 -2.57 -11.62
CA VAL A 59 0.35 -2.07 -12.75
C VAL A 59 -0.85 -1.34 -12.17
N LYS A 60 -0.99 -0.06 -12.50
CA LYS A 60 -2.08 0.79 -12.03
C LYS A 60 -3.14 0.94 -13.11
N PHE A 61 -4.38 0.68 -12.74
CA PHE A 61 -5.54 0.90 -13.60
C PHE A 61 -6.32 2.12 -13.09
N ALA A 62 -6.66 3.04 -13.98
CA ALA A 62 -7.44 4.22 -13.68
C ALA A 62 -8.58 4.37 -14.70
N MET A 63 -9.71 4.94 -14.27
CA MET A 63 -10.84 5.20 -15.17
C MET A 63 -10.54 6.31 -16.18
N ASN A 64 -9.67 7.26 -15.81
CA ASN A 64 -9.27 8.38 -16.63
C ASN A 64 -7.76 8.58 -16.50
N ASP A 65 -7.20 9.34 -17.44
CA ASP A 65 -5.86 9.89 -17.28
C ASP A 65 -5.91 11.07 -16.30
N TYR A 66 -5.24 10.91 -15.16
CA TYR A 66 -5.13 11.94 -14.12
C TYR A 66 -3.78 12.69 -14.18
N GLY A 67 -2.96 12.46 -15.22
CA GLY A 67 -1.67 13.12 -15.39
C GLY A 67 -0.61 12.72 -14.34
N ILE A 68 -0.81 11.60 -13.67
CA ILE A 68 0.15 11.05 -12.70
C ILE A 68 1.06 10.10 -13.46
N HIS A 69 2.22 10.62 -13.87
CA HIS A 69 3.33 9.85 -14.46
C HIS A 69 4.41 9.61 -13.41
#